data_AF-A0A1F6SWW5-F1
#
_entry.id   AF-A0A1F6SWW5-F1
#
_cell.length_a   1.000
_cell.length_b   1.000
_cell.length_c   1.000
_cell.angle_alpha   90.00
_cell.angle_beta   90.00
_cell.angle_gamma   90.00
#
_symmetry.space_group_name_H-M   'P 1'
#
loop_
_entity.id
_entity.type
_entity.pdbx_description
1 polymer ?
#
loop_
_entity_poly.entity_id
_entity_poly.type
_entity_poly.pdbx_seq_one_letter_code
_entity_poly.pdbx_strand_id
1 'polypeptide(L)'
;MDVPFVLFPLATENGEHQTDARLGADCVALVIYGQRRMGRHIPYVSPPALKKFLTPVLPRTDGNWPASRGDVLHFGFQTAVIYEDRKPYGVLNDDDLIIHTYHGRAEVVRFGALPYRSHRLEVYRWPRN
;
A
#
# COMPACT_ATOMS: atom_id res chain seq x y z
N MET A 1 -4.56 18.53 -17.12
CA MET A 1 -4.58 17.44 -16.12
C MET A 1 -5.43 17.94 -14.98
N ASP A 2 -6.73 17.65 -15.04
CA ASP A 2 -7.68 17.96 -13.98
C ASP A 2 -7.40 17.01 -12.82
N VAL A 3 -6.65 17.47 -11.82
CA VAL A 3 -6.69 16.83 -10.52
C VAL A 3 -8.13 17.00 -10.01
N PRO A 4 -8.88 15.91 -9.74
CA PRO A 4 -10.24 16.07 -9.26
C PRO A 4 -10.19 16.89 -7.97
N PHE A 5 -10.89 18.03 -7.97
CA PHE A 5 -11.10 18.82 -6.78
C PHE A 5 -11.71 17.90 -5.71
N VAL A 6 -11.31 18.05 -4.45
CA VAL A 6 -12.06 17.44 -3.34
C VAL A 6 -13.41 18.13 -3.32
N LEU A 7 -14.42 17.49 -3.90
CA LEU A 7 -15.76 18.00 -4.05
C LEU A 7 -16.33 18.29 -2.67
N PHE A 8 -16.98 19.45 -2.56
CA PHE A 8 -17.80 19.77 -1.39
C PHE A 8 -18.94 18.74 -1.29
N PRO A 9 -19.39 18.36 -0.08
CA PRO A 9 -20.23 17.18 0.13
C PRO A 9 -21.52 17.16 -0.71
N LEU A 10 -22.16 18.31 -0.94
CA LEU A 10 -23.37 18.43 -1.77
C LEU A 10 -23.18 18.01 -3.23
N ALA A 11 -21.94 17.90 -3.71
CA ALA A 11 -21.60 17.45 -5.06
C ALA A 11 -21.25 15.95 -5.15
N THR A 12 -21.42 15.17 -4.08
CA THR A 12 -21.28 13.71 -4.10
C THR A 12 -22.65 13.03 -4.06
N GLU A 13 -22.76 11.83 -4.64
CA GLU A 13 -24.03 11.10 -4.85
C GLU A 13 -24.86 10.91 -3.56
N ASN A 14 -24.18 10.77 -2.42
CA ASN A 14 -24.79 10.54 -1.11
C ASN A 14 -24.59 11.69 -0.11
N GLY A 15 -24.03 12.84 -0.53
CA GLY A 15 -23.73 13.94 0.37
C GLY A 15 -22.54 13.70 1.31
N GLU A 16 -21.78 12.62 1.11
CA GLU A 16 -20.59 12.28 1.91
C GLU A 16 -19.36 13.04 1.39
N HIS A 17 -18.49 13.51 2.29
CA HIS A 17 -17.23 14.13 1.87
C HIS A 17 -16.25 13.05 1.37
N GLN A 18 -15.48 13.33 0.30
CA GLN A 18 -14.50 12.36 -0.24
C GLN A 18 -13.45 11.93 0.81
N THR A 19 -13.18 12.77 1.80
CA THR A 19 -12.35 12.43 2.96
C THR A 19 -12.97 11.33 3.83
N ASP A 20 -14.27 11.40 4.11
CA ASP A 20 -14.99 10.37 4.88
C ASP A 20 -15.02 9.04 4.11
N ALA A 21 -15.19 9.13 2.78
CA ALA A 21 -15.10 8.00 1.87
C ALA A 21 -13.67 7.47 1.67
N ARG A 22 -12.65 8.14 2.24
CA ARG A 22 -11.21 7.82 2.11
C ARG A 22 -10.72 7.82 0.67
N LEU A 23 -11.27 8.72 -0.15
CA LEU A 23 -10.92 8.93 -1.56
C LEU A 23 -9.83 9.99 -1.71
N GLY A 24 -9.02 9.88 -2.78
CA GLY A 24 -8.07 10.94 -3.19
C GLY A 24 -6.60 10.66 -2.93
N ALA A 25 -6.24 9.42 -2.58
CA ALA A 25 -4.86 8.94 -2.63
C ALA A 25 -4.68 7.96 -3.80
N ASP A 26 -3.52 7.94 -4.42
CA ASP A 26 -3.10 6.79 -5.24
C ASP A 26 -2.32 5.78 -4.38
N CYS A 27 -2.03 4.61 -4.94
CA CYS A 27 -1.42 3.52 -4.20
C CYS A 27 -0.04 3.89 -3.64
N VAL A 28 0.85 4.45 -4.47
CA VAL A 28 2.23 4.77 -4.08
C VAL A 28 2.30 6.01 -3.20
N ALA A 29 1.41 6.98 -3.42
CA ALA A 29 1.27 8.16 -2.59
C ALA A 29 0.89 7.80 -1.16
N LEU A 30 0.01 6.81 -0.95
CA LEU A 30 -0.32 6.32 0.39
C LEU A 30 0.93 5.76 1.10
N VAL A 31 1.71 4.91 0.42
CA VAL A 31 2.94 4.33 0.98
C VAL A 31 3.94 5.42 1.36
N ILE A 32 4.18 6.37 0.45
CA ILE A 32 5.13 7.48 0.65
C ILE A 32 4.64 8.41 1.77
N TYR A 33 3.35 8.75 1.77
CA TYR A 33 2.75 9.59 2.82
C TYR A 33 2.97 8.97 4.20
N GLY A 34 2.71 7.67 4.37
CA GLY A 34 2.94 6.97 5.62
C GLY A 34 4.38 7.11 6.11
N GLN A 35 5.36 6.89 5.24
CA GLN A 35 6.77 7.06 5.60
C GLN A 35 7.17 8.50 5.91
N ARG A 36 6.62 9.48 5.20
CA ARG A 36 6.85 10.90 5.49
C ARG A 36 6.33 11.28 6.87
N ARG A 37 5.20 10.73 7.30
CA ARG A 37 4.69 10.91 8.67
C ARG A 37 5.54 10.21 9.73
N MET A 38 6.36 9.24 9.33
CA MET A 38 7.37 8.59 10.18
C MET A 38 8.76 9.26 10.06
N GLY A 39 8.83 10.47 9.50
CA GLY A 39 10.05 11.29 9.47
C GLY A 39 10.97 11.05 8.27
N ARG A 40 10.60 10.21 7.30
CA ARG A 40 11.41 10.04 6.08
C ARG A 40 11.15 11.15 5.07
N HIS A 41 12.19 11.61 4.40
CA HIS A 41 12.09 12.60 3.32
C HIS A 41 12.25 11.92 1.96
N ILE A 42 11.12 11.56 1.32
CA ILE A 42 11.09 10.85 0.04
C ILE A 42 10.16 11.63 -0.92
N PRO A 43 10.57 11.91 -2.16
CA PRO A 43 9.69 12.54 -3.15
C PRO A 43 8.56 11.60 -3.56
N TYR A 44 7.42 12.15 -3.97
CA TYR A 44 6.39 11.35 -4.64
C TYR A 44 6.93 10.85 -5.98
N VAL A 45 6.80 9.54 -6.21
CA VAL A 45 7.29 8.85 -7.41
C VAL A 45 6.28 7.81 -7.87
N SER A 46 6.43 7.32 -9.10
CA SER A 46 5.60 6.21 -9.60
C SER A 46 5.89 4.90 -8.87
N PRO A 47 4.96 3.91 -8.91
CA PRO A 47 5.17 2.62 -8.26
C PRO A 47 6.50 1.94 -8.66
N PRO A 48 6.90 1.84 -9.95
CA PRO A 48 8.19 1.24 -10.29
C PRO A 48 9.40 2.02 -9.74
N ALA A 49 9.32 3.36 -9.72
CA ALA A 49 10.40 4.21 -9.23
C ALA A 49 10.58 4.13 -7.69
N LEU A 50 9.53 3.76 -6.95
CA LEU A 50 9.60 3.55 -5.49
C LEU A 50 10.70 2.55 -5.10
N LYS A 51 10.96 1.53 -5.94
CA LYS A 51 11.97 0.50 -5.71
C LYS A 51 13.38 1.05 -5.44
N LYS A 52 13.69 2.25 -5.96
CA LYS A 52 14.98 2.93 -5.74
C LYS A 52 15.23 3.32 -4.28
N PHE A 53 14.19 3.38 -3.46
CA PHE A 53 14.25 3.77 -2.05
C PHE A 53 14.07 2.59 -1.09
N LEU A 54 13.96 1.37 -1.63
CA LEU A 54 13.58 0.18 -0.89
C LEU A 54 14.63 -0.91 -1.01
N THR A 55 14.75 -1.74 0.02
CA THR A 55 15.56 -2.96 0.01
C THR A 55 14.68 -4.15 -0.34
N PRO A 56 15.01 -4.96 -1.37
CA PRO A 56 14.23 -6.17 -1.69
C PRO A 56 14.33 -7.18 -0.55
N VAL A 57 13.20 -7.80 -0.21
CA VAL A 57 13.12 -8.94 0.69
C VAL A 57 13.01 -10.17 -0.20
N LEU A 58 13.91 -11.16 -0.05
CA LEU A 58 13.88 -12.37 -0.87
C LEU A 58 12.90 -13.39 -0.29
N PRO A 59 12.22 -14.19 -1.13
CA PRO A 59 11.44 -15.31 -0.65
C PRO A 59 12.35 -16.33 0.04
N ARG A 60 11.81 -17.01 1.05
CA ARG A 60 12.50 -18.10 1.76
C ARG A 60 12.65 -19.30 0.82
N THR A 61 13.47 -20.27 1.24
CA THR A 61 13.74 -21.50 0.47
C THR A 61 12.50 -22.36 0.23
N ASP A 62 11.48 -22.23 1.07
CA ASP A 62 10.17 -22.89 0.93
C ASP A 62 9.22 -22.12 -0.02
N GLY A 63 9.68 -21.03 -0.64
CA GLY A 63 8.90 -20.19 -1.54
C GLY A 63 8.04 -19.14 -0.83
N ASN A 64 7.97 -19.16 0.51
CA ASN A 64 7.15 -18.21 1.26
C ASN A 64 7.84 -16.85 1.38
N TRP A 65 7.06 -15.78 1.24
CA TRP A 65 7.57 -14.43 1.46
C TRP A 65 7.69 -14.15 2.96
N PRO A 66 8.84 -13.64 3.45
CA PRO A 66 8.89 -13.04 4.77
C PRO A 66 7.90 -11.88 4.87
N ALA A 67 7.22 -11.77 6.01
CA ALA A 67 6.34 -10.66 6.33
C ALA A 67 6.87 -9.89 7.55
N SER A 68 6.66 -8.59 7.55
CA SER A 68 6.80 -7.73 8.70
C SER A 68 5.90 -6.51 8.51
N ARG A 69 5.33 -6.00 9.60
CA ARG A 69 4.61 -4.73 9.58
C ARG A 69 5.47 -3.64 8.92
N GLY A 70 4.86 -2.91 7.99
CA GLY A 70 5.52 -1.84 7.24
C GLY A 70 6.25 -2.29 5.98
N ASP A 71 6.37 -3.59 5.71
CA ASP A 71 6.89 -4.08 4.43
C ASP A 71 5.96 -3.67 3.29
N VAL A 72 6.57 -3.31 2.15
CA VAL A 72 5.88 -2.85 0.95
C VAL A 72 5.66 -4.05 0.03
N LEU A 73 4.41 -4.28 -0.35
CA LEU A 73 4.01 -5.25 -1.36
C LEU A 73 3.93 -4.54 -2.71
N HIS A 74 4.71 -4.99 -3.69
CA HIS A 74 4.80 -4.40 -5.01
C HIS A 74 4.29 -5.37 -6.08
N PHE A 75 3.33 -4.92 -6.88
CA PHE A 75 2.67 -5.72 -7.92
C PHE A 75 2.94 -5.16 -9.33
N GLY A 76 4.07 -4.47 -9.52
CA GLY A 76 4.44 -3.79 -10.77
C GLY A 76 3.78 -2.41 -10.93
N PHE A 77 2.45 -2.37 -11.05
CA PHE A 77 1.68 -1.13 -11.23
C PHE A 77 1.01 -0.64 -9.93
N GLN A 78 0.94 -1.49 -8.92
CA GLN A 78 0.22 -1.27 -7.67
C GLN A 78 1.15 -1.50 -6.49
N THR A 79 0.94 -0.72 -5.42
CA THR A 79 1.66 -0.89 -4.15
C THR A 79 0.69 -0.97 -2.99
N ALA A 80 1.12 -1.67 -1.94
CA ALA A 80 0.40 -1.79 -0.69
C ALA A 80 1.41 -1.99 0.46
N VAL A 81 0.94 -1.95 1.69
CA VAL A 81 1.79 -2.12 2.89
C VAL A 81 1.18 -3.14 3.83
N ILE A 82 2.01 -4.02 4.40
CA ILE A 82 1.59 -4.88 5.51
C ILE A 82 1.26 -4.00 6.71
N TYR A 83 -0.02 -3.86 7.00
CA TYR A 83 -0.53 -3.12 8.15
C TYR A 83 -0.36 -3.90 9.45
N GLU A 84 -0.65 -5.20 9.41
CA GLU A 84 -0.54 -6.14 10.52
C GLU A 84 -0.12 -7.52 10.00
N ASP A 85 1.00 -8.03 10.53
CA ASP A 85 1.46 -9.40 10.34
C ASP A 85 0.74 -10.30 11.36
N ARG A 86 0.09 -11.35 10.86
CA ARG A 86 -0.76 -12.27 11.61
C ARG A 86 -0.20 -13.68 11.60
N LYS A 87 -0.78 -14.55 12.44
CA LYS A 87 -0.32 -15.93 12.53
C LYS A 87 -0.48 -16.64 11.16
N PRO A 88 0.53 -17.40 10.70
CA PRO A 88 1.86 -17.56 11.29
C PRO A 88 2.76 -16.33 11.09
N TYR A 89 3.22 -15.72 12.20
CA TYR A 89 4.00 -14.49 12.15
C TYR A 89 5.29 -14.64 11.35
N GLY A 90 5.67 -13.56 10.67
CA GLY A 90 6.90 -13.48 9.89
C GLY A 90 6.80 -14.14 8.52
N VAL A 91 5.62 -14.62 8.13
CA VAL A 91 5.35 -15.29 6.85
C VAL A 91 4.07 -14.72 6.25
N LEU A 92 4.19 -14.11 5.07
CA LEU A 92 3.06 -13.52 4.37
C LEU A 92 2.02 -14.59 4.03
N ASN A 93 0.80 -14.40 4.48
CA ASN A 93 -0.31 -15.30 4.32
C ASN A 93 -1.62 -14.52 4.11
N ASP A 94 -2.71 -15.24 3.85
CA ASP A 94 -3.98 -14.65 3.43
C ASP A 94 -4.67 -13.83 4.50
N ASP A 95 -4.34 -14.06 5.77
CA ASP A 95 -4.98 -13.39 6.91
C ASP A 95 -4.32 -12.05 7.28
N ASP A 96 -3.09 -11.80 6.81
CA ASP A 96 -2.38 -10.54 7.04
C ASP A 96 -3.20 -9.34 6.60
N LEU A 97 -3.19 -8.29 7.42
CA LEU A 97 -3.87 -7.06 7.05
C LEU A 97 -2.96 -6.19 6.21
N ILE A 98 -3.50 -5.74 5.09
CA ILE A 98 -2.83 -4.92 4.12
C ILE A 98 -3.56 -3.59 4.05
N ILE A 99 -2.84 -2.49 4.27
CA ILE A 99 -3.33 -1.16 3.95
C ILE A 99 -2.96 -0.82 2.51
N HIS A 100 -3.94 -0.40 1.72
CA HIS A 100 -3.74 -0.06 0.32
C HIS A 100 -4.71 1.03 -0.13
N THR A 101 -4.40 1.65 -1.27
CA THR A 101 -5.38 2.41 -2.03
C THR A 101 -5.54 1.78 -3.40
N TYR A 102 -6.78 1.44 -3.77
CA TYR A 102 -7.11 0.94 -5.10
C TYR A 102 -8.43 1.59 -5.55
N HIS A 103 -8.49 2.06 -6.80
CA HIS A 103 -9.62 2.86 -7.30
C HIS A 103 -9.92 4.10 -6.43
N GLY A 104 -8.85 4.69 -5.87
CA GLY A 104 -8.92 5.91 -5.07
C GLY A 104 -9.27 5.73 -3.59
N ARG A 105 -9.79 4.57 -3.16
CA ARG A 105 -10.20 4.30 -1.77
C ARG A 105 -9.08 3.70 -0.94
N ALA A 106 -8.72 4.35 0.16
CA ALA A 106 -7.77 3.82 1.15
C ALA A 106 -8.49 2.91 2.16
N GLU A 107 -8.04 1.67 2.29
CA GLU A 107 -8.65 0.69 3.19
C GLU A 107 -7.65 -0.35 3.71
N VAL A 108 -8.08 -1.07 4.75
CA VAL A 108 -7.35 -2.19 5.34
C VAL A 108 -8.14 -3.46 5.11
N VAL A 109 -7.56 -4.40 4.36
CA VAL A 109 -8.19 -5.68 3.99
C VAL A 109 -7.22 -6.83 4.19
N ARG A 110 -7.73 -8.06 4.18
CA ARG A 110 -6.90 -9.27 4.18
C ARG A 110 -6.07 -9.37 2.89
N PHE A 111 -4.84 -9.86 2.98
CA PHE A 111 -4.00 -10.14 1.80
C PHE A 111 -4.69 -11.09 0.81
N GLY A 112 -5.44 -12.08 1.32
CA GLY A 112 -6.27 -12.99 0.51
C GLY A 112 -7.38 -12.29 -0.29
N ALA A 113 -7.82 -11.11 0.15
CA ALA A 113 -8.93 -10.38 -0.46
C ALA A 113 -8.49 -9.28 -1.45
N LEU A 114 -7.19 -9.12 -1.70
CA LEU A 114 -6.71 -8.08 -2.61
C LEU A 114 -7.14 -8.36 -4.06
N PRO A 115 -7.75 -7.38 -4.76
CA PRO A 115 -8.29 -7.58 -6.11
C PRO A 115 -7.21 -7.82 -7.18
N TYR A 116 -5.95 -7.48 -6.88
CA TYR A 116 -4.79 -7.63 -7.75
C TYR A 116 -3.80 -8.69 -7.24
N ARG A 117 -4.22 -9.55 -6.31
CA ARG A 117 -3.36 -10.57 -5.68
C ARG A 117 -2.68 -11.52 -6.66
N SER A 118 -3.34 -11.82 -7.79
CA SER A 118 -2.82 -12.72 -8.81
C SER A 118 -1.66 -12.15 -9.62
N HIS A 119 -1.38 -10.84 -9.51
CA HIS A 119 -0.21 -10.23 -10.15
C HIS A 119 1.08 -10.65 -9.45
N ARG A 120 2.19 -10.58 -10.21
CA ARG A 120 3.52 -10.89 -9.69
C ARG A 120 3.85 -10.01 -8.49
N LEU A 121 4.03 -10.65 -7.33
CA LEU A 121 4.41 -10.01 -6.08
C LEU A 121 5.93 -9.91 -5.95
N GLU A 122 6.40 -8.77 -5.49
CA GLU A 122 7.74 -8.54 -4.94
C GLU A 122 7.60 -7.84 -3.59
N VAL A 123 8.35 -8.30 -2.58
CA VAL A 123 8.30 -7.73 -1.23
C VAL A 123 9.54 -6.87 -0.99
N TYR A 124 9.32 -5.74 -0.34
CA TYR A 124 10.35 -4.75 -0.08
C TYR A 124 10.27 -4.22 1.34
N ARG A 125 11.39 -3.74 1.86
CA ARG A 125 11.48 -3.10 3.18
C ARG A 125 12.15 -1.74 3.07
N TRP A 126 11.75 -0.83 3.93
CA TRP A 126 12.43 0.45 4.09
C TRP A 126 13.81 0.24 4.73
N PRO A 127 14.90 0.78 4.16
CA PRO A 127 16.23 0.70 4.77
C PRO A 127 16.21 1.39 6.14
N ARG A 128 16.99 0.91 7.11
CA ARG A 128 17.07 1.56 8.44
C ARG A 128 17.52 3.03 8.26
N ASN A 129 16.90 3.94 9.02
CA ASN A 129 17.35 5.33 9.09
C ASN A 129 18.71 5.41 9.77
#